data_AF-A0A1B9GXV6-F1
#
_entry.id   AF-A0A1B9GXV6-F1
#
_cell.length_a   1.000
_cell.length_b   1.000
_cell.length_c   1.000
_cell.angle_alpha   90.00
_cell.angle_beta   90.00
_cell.angle_gamma   90.00
#
_symmetry.space_group_name_H-M   'P 1'
#
loop_
_entity.id
_entity.type
_entity.pdbx_description
1 polymer ?
#
loop_
_entity_poly.entity_id
_entity_poly.type
_entity_poly.pdbx_seq_one_letter_code
_entity_poly.pdbx_strand_id
1 'polypeptide(L)'
;MYGPSRVFLQSGLKQGFRQMSSVKKGTITLVSVNTAPDRAKKVIGGVIERVKDKYDVVHAGNSTTIEGVRPLLLSTKPTPDVLFCASMWTPDEQDEVQRIAKETIPGIRTYGIPTGLHTKAGPEGIIQHLSERIDDILA
;
A
#
# COMPACT_ATOMS: atom_id res chain seq x y z
N MET A 1 -69.80 26.83 -14.57
CA MET A 1 -68.79 27.11 -13.52
C MET A 1 -67.88 25.88 -13.43
N TYR A 2 -66.60 26.04 -13.79
CA TYR A 2 -65.45 25.11 -13.65
C TYR A 2 -65.59 23.73 -14.35
N GLY A 3 -64.77 23.29 -15.30
CA GLY A 3 -63.36 23.52 -15.62
C GLY A 3 -62.68 22.13 -15.73
N PRO A 4 -61.98 21.77 -16.82
CA PRO A 4 -61.51 20.39 -17.04
C PRO A 4 -60.08 20.16 -16.51
N SER A 5 -59.71 18.87 -16.48
CA SER A 5 -58.34 18.34 -16.51
C SER A 5 -57.50 18.41 -15.23
N ARG A 6 -57.24 17.22 -14.66
CA ARG A 6 -55.95 16.95 -14.00
C ARG A 6 -55.52 15.50 -14.23
N VAL A 7 -54.64 15.35 -15.19
CA VAL A 7 -53.63 14.28 -15.24
C VAL A 7 -52.75 14.46 -14.00
N PHE A 8 -52.55 13.40 -13.20
CA PHE A 8 -51.34 13.27 -12.40
C PHE A 8 -50.76 11.87 -12.56
N LEU A 9 -49.46 11.91 -12.85
CA LEU A 9 -48.56 10.88 -13.30
C LEU A 9 -47.77 10.33 -12.10
N GLN A 10 -47.29 9.10 -12.25
CA GLN A 10 -46.18 8.44 -11.53
C GLN A 10 -46.47 7.79 -10.16
N SER A 11 -46.69 6.48 -10.25
CA SER A 11 -46.43 5.48 -9.20
C SER A 11 -44.98 5.55 -8.72
N GLY A 12 -44.83 5.60 -7.39
CA GLY A 12 -43.59 5.82 -6.67
C GLY A 12 -42.47 4.80 -6.92
N LEU A 13 -41.27 5.35 -6.75
CA LEU A 13 -39.95 4.73 -6.69
C LEU A 13 -39.95 3.28 -6.19
N LYS A 14 -39.39 2.38 -7.00
CA LYS A 14 -38.76 1.15 -6.51
C LYS A 14 -37.63 1.57 -5.57
N GLN A 15 -37.77 1.29 -4.27
CA GLN A 15 -36.69 1.46 -3.31
C GLN A 15 -35.53 0.55 -3.74
N GLY A 16 -34.43 1.18 -4.11
CA GLY A 16 -33.20 0.49 -4.46
C GLY A 16 -32.68 -0.29 -3.26
N PHE A 17 -32.31 -1.56 -3.50
CA PHE A 17 -31.38 -2.26 -2.64
C PHE A 17 -30.11 -1.42 -2.56
N ARG A 18 -29.87 -0.77 -1.41
CA ARG A 18 -28.57 -0.19 -1.10
C ARG A 18 -27.63 -1.36 -0.84
N GLN A 19 -27.01 -1.85 -1.91
CA GLN A 19 -25.86 -2.72 -1.82
C GLN A 19 -24.81 -1.97 -0.99
N MET A 20 -24.58 -2.41 0.24
CA MET A 20 -23.38 -2.04 0.97
C MET A 20 -22.23 -2.72 0.23
N SER A 21 -21.73 -2.05 -0.80
CA SER A 21 -20.41 -2.36 -1.32
C SER A 21 -19.43 -2.04 -0.19
N SER A 22 -18.87 -3.07 0.44
CA SER A 22 -17.56 -2.92 1.05
C SER A 22 -16.68 -2.32 -0.04
N VAL A 23 -16.26 -1.07 0.12
CA VAL A 23 -15.30 -0.44 -0.78
C VAL A 23 -14.09 -1.38 -0.80
N LYS A 24 -13.91 -2.14 -1.88
CA LYS A 24 -12.63 -2.81 -2.09
C LYS A 24 -11.64 -1.66 -2.23
N LYS A 25 -10.81 -1.43 -1.20
CA LYS A 25 -9.65 -0.52 -1.32
C LYS A 25 -8.92 -0.95 -2.60
N GLY A 26 -8.67 0.01 -3.50
CA GLY A 26 -7.97 -0.27 -4.76
C GLY A 26 -6.63 -0.96 -4.51
N THR A 27 -6.10 -1.63 -5.52
CA THR A 27 -4.80 -2.31 -5.45
C THR A 27 -3.73 -1.38 -4.88
N ILE A 28 -3.06 -1.82 -3.82
CA ILE A 28 -2.01 -1.09 -3.12
C ILE A 28 -0.68 -1.37 -3.81
N THR A 29 -0.05 -0.31 -4.29
CA THR A 29 1.22 -0.36 -5.01
C THR A 29 2.36 -0.18 -4.03
N LEU A 30 3.13 -1.24 -3.82
CA LEU A 30 4.26 -1.28 -2.89
C LEU A 30 5.59 -1.25 -3.63
N VAL A 31 6.51 -0.43 -3.17
CA VAL A 31 7.94 -0.49 -3.57
C VAL A 31 8.82 -0.75 -2.36
N SER A 32 10.05 -1.21 -2.60
CA SER A 32 11.01 -1.50 -1.54
C SER A 32 12.39 -0.90 -1.78
N VAL A 33 13.14 -0.71 -0.70
CA VAL A 33 14.56 -0.33 -0.74
C VAL A 33 15.38 -1.40 -0.02
N ASN A 34 16.04 -2.26 -0.80
CA ASN A 34 16.76 -3.44 -0.33
C ASN A 34 17.90 -3.78 -1.29
N THR A 35 19.14 -3.90 -0.81
CA THR A 35 20.31 -4.27 -1.64
C THR A 35 20.27 -5.72 -2.10
N ALA A 36 19.44 -6.56 -1.47
CA ALA A 36 19.22 -7.94 -1.87
C ALA A 36 17.80 -8.08 -2.48
N PRO A 37 17.64 -7.93 -3.80
CA PRO A 37 16.34 -7.93 -4.46
C PRO A 37 15.60 -9.26 -4.30
N ASP A 38 16.30 -10.40 -4.30
CA ASP A 38 15.68 -11.71 -4.10
C ASP A 38 15.12 -11.88 -2.69
N ARG A 39 15.82 -11.32 -1.69
CA ARG A 39 15.34 -11.25 -0.31
C ARG A 39 14.10 -10.37 -0.19
N ALA A 40 14.08 -9.23 -0.89
CA ALA A 40 12.91 -8.36 -0.94
C ALA A 40 11.70 -9.10 -1.51
N LYS A 41 11.85 -9.73 -2.68
CA LYS A 41 10.78 -10.52 -3.31
C LYS A 41 10.24 -11.61 -2.38
N LYS A 42 11.12 -12.36 -1.71
CA LYS A 42 10.72 -13.44 -0.79
C LYS A 42 9.93 -12.91 0.40
N VAL A 43 10.44 -11.87 1.07
CA VAL A 43 9.78 -11.29 2.26
C VAL A 43 8.47 -10.61 1.88
N ILE A 44 8.49 -9.76 0.86
CA ILE A 44 7.31 -9.01 0.43
C ILE A 44 6.25 -9.95 -0.13
N GLY A 45 6.64 -10.94 -0.94
CA GLY A 45 5.73 -11.98 -1.43
C GLY A 45 5.06 -12.75 -0.29
N GLY A 46 5.81 -13.08 0.77
CA GLY A 46 5.25 -13.71 1.97
C GLY A 46 4.25 -12.81 2.71
N VAL A 47 4.52 -11.50 2.80
CA VAL A 47 3.57 -10.53 3.38
C VAL A 47 2.32 -10.43 2.52
N ILE A 48 2.45 -10.26 1.20
CA ILE A 48 1.33 -10.19 0.26
C ILE A 48 0.43 -11.42 0.41
N GLU A 49 1.02 -12.61 0.42
CA GLU A 49 0.28 -13.87 0.58
C GLU A 49 -0.48 -13.93 1.90
N ARG A 50 0.12 -13.43 2.99
CA ARG A 50 -0.47 -13.48 4.34
C ARG A 50 -1.61 -12.46 4.53
N VAL A 51 -1.67 -11.42 3.71
CA VAL A 51 -2.64 -10.32 3.84
C VAL A 51 -3.65 -10.26 2.69
N LYS A 52 -3.56 -11.17 1.72
CA LYS A 52 -4.36 -11.19 0.48
C LYS A 52 -5.88 -11.21 0.70
N ASP A 53 -6.34 -11.74 1.83
CA ASP A 53 -7.76 -11.78 2.18
C ASP A 53 -8.30 -10.38 2.57
N LYS A 54 -7.41 -9.47 2.99
CA LYS A 54 -7.74 -8.10 3.42
C LYS A 54 -7.33 -7.05 2.39
N TYR A 55 -6.18 -7.23 1.74
CA TYR A 55 -5.58 -6.24 0.86
C TYR A 55 -5.15 -6.88 -0.46
N ASP A 56 -5.38 -6.16 -1.54
CA ASP A 56 -4.75 -6.44 -2.82
C ASP A 56 -3.47 -5.62 -2.90
N VAL A 57 -2.30 -6.27 -2.82
CA VAL A 57 -0.99 -5.61 -2.76
C VAL A 57 -0.12 -6.11 -3.90
N VAL A 58 0.48 -5.19 -4.65
CA VAL A 58 1.41 -5.49 -5.75
C VAL A 58 2.78 -4.92 -5.43
N HIS A 59 3.82 -5.75 -5.48
CA HIS A 59 5.20 -5.30 -5.40
C HIS A 59 5.66 -4.79 -6.77
N ALA A 60 5.67 -3.47 -6.95
CA ALA A 60 5.92 -2.82 -8.23
C ALA A 60 7.40 -2.57 -8.53
N GLY A 61 8.27 -2.58 -7.52
CA GLY A 61 9.70 -2.38 -7.74
C GLY A 61 10.56 -2.36 -6.48
N ASN A 62 11.87 -2.43 -6.69
CA ASN A 62 12.88 -2.38 -5.63
C ASN A 62 14.05 -1.50 -6.04
N SER A 63 14.47 -0.59 -5.17
CA SER A 63 15.77 0.10 -5.29
C SER A 63 16.81 -0.61 -4.44
N THR A 64 18.01 -0.82 -4.98
CA THR A 64 19.14 -1.37 -4.23
C THR A 64 19.98 -0.29 -3.55
N THR A 65 19.73 0.99 -3.84
CA THR A 65 20.47 2.13 -3.26
C THR A 65 19.52 3.24 -2.81
N ILE A 66 20.01 4.15 -1.98
CA ILE A 66 19.25 5.32 -1.50
C ILE A 66 19.04 6.30 -2.65
N GLU A 67 20.06 6.51 -3.49
CA GLU A 67 20.01 7.40 -4.64
C GLU A 67 18.99 6.94 -5.68
N GLY A 68 18.75 5.62 -5.77
CA GLY A 68 17.77 5.01 -6.66
C GLY A 68 16.32 5.18 -6.21
N VAL A 69 16.07 5.66 -4.98
CA VAL A 69 14.70 5.81 -4.45
C VAL A 69 13.89 6.81 -5.26
N ARG A 70 14.42 8.02 -5.48
CA ARG A 70 13.70 9.05 -6.25
C ARG A 70 13.41 8.60 -7.70
N PRO A 71 14.39 8.09 -8.48
CA PRO A 71 14.13 7.53 -9.80
C PRO A 71 13.08 6.40 -9.80
N LEU A 72 13.13 5.49 -8.83
CA LEU A 72 12.16 4.40 -8.71
C LEU A 72 10.74 4.94 -8.51
N LEU A 73 10.56 5.88 -7.58
CA LEU A 73 9.25 6.45 -7.27
C LEU A 73 8.65 7.22 -8.44
N LEU A 74 9.48 7.95 -9.21
CA LEU A 74 9.01 8.71 -10.37
C LEU A 74 8.66 7.82 -11.58
N SER A 75 9.39 6.72 -11.76
CA SER A 75 9.22 5.80 -12.91
C SER A 75 8.17 4.72 -12.68
N THR A 76 7.89 4.35 -11.44
CA THR A 76 6.91 3.30 -11.12
C THR A 76 5.48 3.77 -11.43
N LYS A 77 4.72 2.94 -12.17
CA LYS A 77 3.31 3.15 -12.49
C LYS A 77 2.50 1.89 -12.18
N PRO A 78 1.32 2.00 -11.55
CA PRO A 78 0.75 3.21 -10.92
C PRO A 78 1.66 3.80 -9.84
N THR A 79 1.39 5.06 -9.43
CA THR A 79 2.20 5.74 -8.42
C THR A 79 2.21 4.92 -7.12
N PRO A 80 3.38 4.63 -6.52
CA PRO A 80 3.45 3.86 -5.29
C PRO A 80 2.67 4.47 -4.13
N ASP A 81 1.90 3.64 -3.43
CA ASP A 81 1.16 4.00 -2.23
C ASP A 81 2.02 3.86 -0.96
N VAL A 82 2.95 2.90 -0.98
CA VAL A 82 3.76 2.55 0.19
C VAL A 82 5.19 2.16 -0.19
N LEU A 83 6.16 2.60 0.62
CA LEU A 83 7.57 2.22 0.52
C LEU A 83 8.04 1.51 1.78
N PHE A 84 8.63 0.33 1.63
CA PHE A 84 9.31 -0.39 2.72
C PHE A 84 10.82 -0.28 2.61
N CYS A 85 11.48 0.16 3.70
CA CYS A 85 12.93 0.22 3.80
C CYS A 85 13.46 -0.99 4.59
N ALA A 86 14.39 -1.74 4.02
CA ALA A 86 14.86 -3.00 4.59
C ALA A 86 15.68 -2.84 5.87
N SER A 87 15.64 -3.85 6.75
CA SER A 87 16.31 -3.85 8.07
C SER A 87 17.84 -3.80 8.04
N MET A 88 18.46 -3.84 6.87
CA MET A 88 19.92 -3.76 6.75
C MET A 88 20.41 -2.30 6.78
N TRP A 89 19.53 -1.34 6.49
CA TRP A 89 19.83 0.09 6.51
C TRP A 89 19.87 0.58 7.96
N THR A 90 20.82 1.45 8.26
CA THR A 90 20.93 2.16 9.54
C THR A 90 19.73 3.09 9.75
N PRO A 91 19.45 3.54 10.99
CA PRO A 91 18.38 4.50 11.25
C PRO A 91 18.50 5.77 10.40
N ASP A 92 19.69 6.35 10.29
CA ASP A 92 19.92 7.58 9.51
C ASP A 92 19.64 7.36 8.00
N GLU A 93 20.06 6.21 7.46
CA GLU A 93 19.77 5.84 6.07
C GLU A 93 18.27 5.58 5.85
N GLN A 94 17.58 5.01 6.85
CA GLN A 94 16.13 4.83 6.78
C GLN A 94 15.40 6.18 6.81
N ASP A 95 15.87 7.13 7.62
CA ASP A 95 15.32 8.49 7.68
C ASP A 95 15.54 9.23 6.36
N GLU A 96 16.72 9.08 5.75
CA GLU A 96 17.03 9.60 4.42
C GLU A 96 16.07 9.05 3.35
N VAL A 97 15.91 7.73 3.29
CA VAL A 97 15.00 7.07 2.35
C VAL A 97 13.55 7.57 2.53
N GLN A 98 13.09 7.68 3.77
CA GLN A 98 11.74 8.16 4.07
C GLN A 98 11.55 9.63 3.70
N ARG A 99 12.56 10.47 3.92
CA ARG A 99 12.55 11.88 3.52
C ARG A 99 12.44 12.00 2.01
N ILE A 100 13.32 11.32 1.26
CA ILE A 100 13.28 11.30 -0.21
C ILE A 100 11.91 10.85 -0.71
N ALA A 101 11.32 9.80 -0.09
CA ALA A 101 10.02 9.29 -0.50
C ALA A 101 8.91 10.33 -0.33
N LYS A 102 8.81 10.95 0.85
CA LYS A 102 7.79 11.95 1.17
C LYS A 102 7.93 13.24 0.36
N GLU A 103 9.16 13.63 0.03
CA GLU A 103 9.44 14.76 -0.87
C GLU A 103 9.09 14.44 -2.33
N THR A 104 9.22 13.18 -2.75
CA THR A 104 8.98 12.77 -4.14
C THR A 104 7.50 12.51 -4.41
N ILE A 105 6.80 11.88 -3.47
CA ILE A 105 5.37 11.58 -3.56
C ILE A 105 4.71 12.06 -2.27
N PRO A 106 4.07 13.25 -2.27
CA PRO A 106 3.31 13.73 -1.13
C PRO A 106 2.24 12.71 -0.70
N GLY A 107 2.26 12.30 0.57
CA GLY A 107 1.31 11.35 1.12
C GLY A 107 1.66 9.86 0.96
N ILE A 108 2.81 9.51 0.37
CA ILE A 108 3.29 8.12 0.36
C ILE A 108 3.49 7.62 1.80
N ARG A 109 2.98 6.42 2.09
CA ARG A 109 3.23 5.77 3.37
C ARG A 109 4.62 5.15 3.36
N THR A 110 5.34 5.24 4.47
CA THR A 110 6.70 4.70 4.57
C THR A 110 6.85 3.87 5.82
N TYR A 111 7.54 2.73 5.69
CA TYR A 111 7.86 1.89 6.84
C TYR A 111 9.31 1.45 6.81
N GLY A 112 10.04 1.82 7.87
CA GLY A 112 11.38 1.34 8.15
C GLY A 112 11.33 0.05 8.94
N ILE A 113 11.84 -1.05 8.37
CA ILE A 113 11.92 -2.33 9.09
C ILE A 113 13.04 -2.19 10.14
N PRO A 114 12.81 -2.56 11.42
CA PRO A 114 13.78 -2.37 12.48
C PRO A 114 15.17 -2.91 12.13
N THR A 115 16.21 -2.06 12.27
CA THR A 115 17.58 -2.42 11.88
C THR A 115 18.05 -3.70 12.56
N GLY A 116 18.67 -4.59 11.79
CA GLY A 116 19.18 -5.88 12.25
C GLY A 116 18.12 -6.97 12.49
N LEU A 117 16.82 -6.69 12.29
CA LEU A 117 15.76 -7.67 12.53
C LEU A 117 15.92 -8.94 11.67
N HIS A 118 16.35 -8.81 10.42
CA HIS A 118 16.54 -9.98 9.55
C HIS A 118 17.63 -10.92 10.10
N THR A 119 18.70 -10.38 10.68
CA THR A 119 19.77 -11.18 11.30
C THR A 119 19.26 -11.90 12.54
N LYS A 120 18.36 -11.28 13.31
CA LYS A 120 17.82 -11.82 14.56
C LYS A 120 16.72 -12.86 14.35
N ALA A 121 15.83 -12.62 13.39
CA ALA A 121 14.57 -13.38 13.25
C ALA A 121 14.41 -14.05 11.87
N GLY A 122 15.38 -13.86 10.96
CA GLY A 122 15.33 -14.40 9.62
C GLY A 122 14.21 -13.82 8.74
N PRO A 123 14.01 -14.36 7.53
CA PRO A 123 12.97 -13.90 6.61
C PRO A 123 11.55 -14.01 7.17
N GLU A 124 11.22 -15.11 7.86
CA GLU A 124 9.88 -15.35 8.41
C GLU A 124 9.55 -14.36 9.53
N GLY A 125 10.54 -14.04 10.39
CA GLY A 125 10.37 -13.01 11.41
C GLY A 125 10.04 -11.64 10.83
N ILE A 126 10.60 -11.29 9.65
CA ILE A 126 10.21 -10.05 8.96
C ILE A 126 8.77 -10.15 8.44
N ILE A 127 8.40 -11.28 7.82
CA ILE A 127 7.05 -11.48 7.30
C ILE A 127 6.01 -11.35 8.42
N GLN A 128 6.24 -12.01 9.55
CA GLN A 128 5.38 -11.90 10.73
C GLN A 128 5.29 -10.45 11.22
N HIS A 129 6.45 -9.80 11.45
CA HIS A 129 6.52 -8.44 11.97
C HIS A 129 5.75 -7.43 11.10
N LEU A 130 5.90 -7.54 9.78
CA LEU A 130 5.20 -6.70 8.81
C LEU A 130 3.70 -7.02 8.77
N SER A 131 3.33 -8.30 8.77
CA SER A 131 1.92 -8.71 8.70
C SER A 131 1.12 -8.30 9.93
N GLU A 132 1.73 -8.29 11.11
CA GLU A 132 1.11 -7.83 12.36
C GLU A 132 0.85 -6.31 12.37
N ARG A 133 1.63 -5.54 11.60
CA ARG A 133 1.57 -4.07 11.56
C ARG A 133 0.96 -3.55 10.26
N ILE A 134 0.63 -4.42 9.34
CA ILE A 134 0.24 -4.02 7.98
C ILE A 134 -1.01 -3.14 8.01
N ASP A 135 -1.93 -3.41 8.94
CA ASP A 135 -3.18 -2.66 9.10
C ASP A 135 -2.86 -1.20 9.49
N ASP A 136 -1.90 -0.98 10.41
CA ASP A 136 -1.44 0.36 10.81
C ASP A 136 -0.63 1.07 9.71
N ILE A 137 0.14 0.30 8.93
CA ILE A 137 0.98 0.83 7.84
C ILE A 137 0.14 1.20 6.61
N LEU A 138 -1.01 0.55 6.40
CA LEU A 138 -1.91 0.74 5.26
C LEU A 138 -3.22 1.47 5.60
N ALA A 139 -3.44 1.83 6.86
CA ALA A 139 -4.53 2.68 7.31
C ALA A 139 -4.40 4.09 6.72
#